data_AF-X1FDF0-F1
#
_entry.id   AF-X1FDF0-F1
#
_cell.length_a   1.000
_cell.length_b   1.000
_cell.length_c   1.000
_cell.angle_alpha   90.00
_cell.angle_beta   90.00
_cell.angle_gamma   90.00
#
_symmetry.space_group_name_H-M   'P 1'
#
loop_
_entity.id
_entity.type
_entity.pdbx_description
1 polymer ?
#
loop_
_entity_poly.entity_id
_entity_poly.type
_entity_poly.pdbx_seq_one_letter_code
_entity_poly.pdbx_strand_id
1 'polypeptide(L)' 'VNKIRGTFICVAVKAPGFGDRRKAMLQDIGVVTGGTMISEELGIKLENVKLDMLGRARQVKIDKENTTIIYQEMLLSGI' A
#
# COMPACT_ATOMS: atom_id res chain seq x y z
N VAL A 1 -1.44 -16.22 11.01
CA VAL A 1 -0.48 -17.23 11.52
C VAL A 1 0.97 -16.73 11.46
N ASN A 2 1.51 -16.34 10.30
CA ASN A 2 2.94 -15.95 10.17
C ASN A 2 3.36 -14.76 11.05
N LYS A 3 2.49 -13.77 11.24
CA LYS A 3 2.72 -12.67 12.19
C LYS A 3 2.90 -13.15 13.63
N ILE A 4 2.04 -14.06 14.08
CA ILE A 4 2.05 -14.59 15.45
C ILE A 4 3.31 -15.43 15.69
N ARG A 5 3.80 -16.12 14.65
CA ARG A 5 5.04 -16.90 14.68
C ARG A 5 6.30 -16.06 14.50
N GLY A 6 6.19 -14.75 14.30
CA GLY A 6 7.33 -13.85 14.06
C GLY A 6 8.01 -14.00 12.70
N THR A 7 7.54 -14.89 11.82
CA THR A 7 8.15 -15.16 10.50
C THR A 7 7.96 -14.01 9.52
N PHE A 8 6.81 -13.31 9.61
CA PHE A 8 6.49 -12.21 8.71
C PHE A 8 5.69 -11.15 9.43
N ILE A 9 6.25 -9.94 9.53
CA ILE A 9 5.57 -8.80 10.13
C ILE A 9 4.62 -8.21 9.10
N CYS A 10 3.31 -8.37 9.32
CA CYS A 10 2.31 -7.87 8.40
C CYS A 10 1.04 -7.38 9.10
N VAL A 11 0.22 -6.68 8.34
CA VAL A 11 -1.09 -6.19 8.73
C VAL A 11 -1.91 -5.97 7.46
N ALA A 12 -3.20 -6.26 7.51
CA ALA A 12 -4.12 -6.04 6.41
C ALA A 12 -5.27 -5.16 6.91
N VAL A 13 -5.62 -4.15 6.12
CA VAL A 13 -6.73 -3.23 6.39
C VAL A 13 -7.64 -3.21 5.17
N LYS A 14 -8.93 -2.92 5.38
CA LYS A 14 -9.85 -2.75 4.27
C LYS A 14 -9.51 -1.46 3.53
N ALA A 15 -9.60 -1.49 2.20
CA ALA A 15 -9.48 -0.28 1.40
C ALA A 15 -10.54 0.76 1.82
N PRO A 16 -10.19 2.06 1.86
CA PRO A 16 -11.13 3.10 2.24
C PRO A 16 -12.16 3.37 1.12
N GLY A 17 -13.36 3.78 1.52
CA GLY A 17 -14.43 4.12 0.58
C GLY A 17 -15.06 2.91 -0.13
N PHE A 18 -15.95 3.20 -1.09
CA PHE A 18 -16.71 2.22 -1.85
C PHE A 18 -16.80 2.61 -3.33
N GLY A 19 -17.09 1.65 -4.21
CA GLY A 19 -17.26 1.88 -5.65
C GLY A 19 -16.04 2.57 -6.29
N ASP A 20 -16.30 3.56 -7.15
CA ASP A 20 -15.25 4.31 -7.84
C ASP A 20 -14.41 5.17 -6.90
N ARG A 21 -14.99 5.66 -5.80
CA ARG A 21 -14.25 6.42 -4.78
C ARG A 21 -13.16 5.55 -4.14
N ARG A 22 -13.42 4.26 -3.93
CA ARG A 22 -12.41 3.32 -3.43
C ARG A 22 -11.25 3.16 -4.41
N LYS A 23 -11.54 3.07 -5.71
CA LYS A 23 -10.50 2.95 -6.76
C LYS A 23 -9.64 4.21 -6.80
N ALA A 24 -10.27 5.38 -6.78
CA ALA A 24 -9.55 6.66 -6.74
C ALA A 24 -8.66 6.77 -5.49
N MET A 25 -9.18 6.47 -4.30
CA MET A 25 -8.39 6.54 -3.06
C MET A 25 -7.23 5.52 -3.04
N LEU A 26 -7.42 4.32 -3.58
CA LEU A 26 -6.34 3.34 -3.70
C LEU A 26 -5.26 3.78 -4.70
N GLN A 27 -5.67 4.42 -5.80
CA GLN A 27 -4.74 5.01 -6.76
C GLN A 27 -3.92 6.12 -6.09
N ASP A 28 -4.56 7.00 -5.31
CA ASP A 28 -3.87 8.06 -4.57
C ASP A 28 -2.84 7.50 -3.58
N ILE A 29 -3.21 6.46 -2.82
CA ILE A 29 -2.29 5.76 -1.93
C ILE A 29 -1.11 5.17 -2.71
N GLY A 30 -1.37 4.57 -3.88
CA GLY A 30 -0.34 4.08 -4.78
C GLY A 30 0.64 5.18 -5.16
N VAL A 31 0.14 6.30 -5.69
CA VAL A 31 0.96 7.44 -6.12
C VAL A 31 1.81 8.00 -4.97
N VAL A 32 1.21 8.23 -3.79
CA VAL A 32 1.91 8.80 -2.63
C VAL A 32 2.99 7.86 -2.08
N THR A 33 2.79 6.55 -2.19
CA THR A 33 3.75 5.55 -1.72
C THR A 33 4.71 5.06 -2.81
N GLY A 34 4.55 5.53 -4.05
CA GLY A 34 5.27 5.00 -5.23
C GLY A 34 4.88 3.56 -5.61
N GLY A 35 3.75 3.07 -5.11
CA GLY A 35 3.20 1.75 -5.41
C GLY A 35 2.21 1.77 -6.57
N THR A 36 1.93 0.59 -7.12
CA THR A 36 0.93 0.41 -8.19
C THR A 36 -0.34 -0.20 -7.61
N MET A 37 -1.51 0.40 -7.89
CA MET A 37 -2.80 -0.22 -7.56
C MET A 37 -2.99 -1.49 -8.39
N ILE A 38 -3.12 -2.63 -7.72
CA ILE A 38 -3.35 -3.93 -8.37
C ILE A 38 -4.85 -4.09 -8.60
N SER A 39 -5.24 -4.24 -9.87
CA SER A 39 -6.62 -4.42 -10.28
C SER A 39 -6.71 -5.33 -11.50
N GLU A 40 -7.58 -6.34 -11.45
CA GLU A 40 -7.86 -7.21 -12.59
C GLU A 40 -8.49 -6.44 -13.76
N GLU A 41 -9.23 -5.36 -13.49
CA GLU A 41 -9.78 -4.48 -14.52
C GLU A 41 -8.69 -3.76 -15.33
N LEU A 42 -7.51 -3.57 -14.72
CA LEU A 42 -6.32 -3.00 -15.37
C LEU A 42 -5.42 -4.10 -15.97
N GLY A 43 -5.88 -5.35 -15.99
CA GLY A 43 -5.14 -6.51 -16.51
C GLY A 43 -4.03 -7.02 -15.59
N ILE A 44 -3.92 -6.51 -14.36
CA ILE A 44 -2.89 -6.93 -13.41
C ILE A 44 -3.46 -7.99 -12.49
N LYS A 45 -2.99 -9.23 -12.64
CA LYS A 45 -3.33 -10.34 -11.74
C LYS A 45 -2.41 -10.35 -10.53
N LEU A 46 -2.96 -10.71 -9.37
CA LEU A 46 -2.21 -10.80 -8.11
C LEU A 46 -1.01 -11.75 -8.19
N GLU A 47 -1.13 -12.84 -8.96
CA GLU A 47 -0.07 -13.83 -9.20
C GLU A 47 1.17 -13.27 -9.93
N ASN A 48 1.00 -12.15 -10.64
CA ASN A 48 2.07 -11.51 -11.42
C ASN A 48 2.68 -10.30 -10.73
N VAL A 49 2.30 -10.02 -9.47
CA VAL A 49 2.79 -8.87 -8.71
C VAL A 49 4.27 -9.04 -8.37
N LYS A 50 5.05 -7.98 -8.63
CA LYS A 50 6.48 -7.90 -8.37
C LYS A 50 6.78 -6.91 -7.23
N LEU A 51 7.97 -7.00 -6.66
CA LEU A 51 8.38 -6.16 -5.53
C LEU A 51 8.50 -4.67 -5.86
N ASP A 52 8.80 -4.33 -7.11
CA ASP A 52 8.85 -2.96 -7.63
C ASP A 52 7.47 -2.29 -7.70
N MET A 53 6.39 -3.08 -7.70
CA MET A 53 5.01 -2.58 -7.68
C MET A 53 4.54 -2.20 -6.27
N LEU A 54 5.28 -2.60 -5.22
CA LEU A 54 4.90 -2.34 -3.84
C LEU A 54 5.31 -0.93 -3.42
N GLY A 55 4.36 -0.18 -2.86
CA GLY A 55 4.62 1.13 -2.28
C GLY A 55 5.51 1.05 -1.04
N ARG A 56 6.21 2.16 -0.75
CA ARG A 56 7.04 2.33 0.44
C ARG A 56 6.55 3.51 1.26
N ALA A 57 6.66 3.39 2.57
CA ALA A 57 6.36 4.44 3.53
C ALA A 57 7.40 4.41 4.66
N ARG A 58 7.65 5.57 5.27
CA ARG A 58 8.55 5.67 6.43
C ARG A 58 7.92 5.00 7.65
N GLN A 59 6.61 5.19 7.82
CA GLN A 59 5.87 4.59 8.93
C GLN A 59 4.41 4.38 8.53
N VAL A 60 3.83 3.26 8.97
CA VAL A 60 2.39 2.99 8.86
C VAL A 60 1.86 2.72 10.26
N LYS A 61 0.90 3.53 10.71
CA LYS A 61 0.21 3.38 12.00
C LYS A 61 -1.20 2.91 11.75
N ILE A 62 -1.63 1.88 12.46
CA ILE A 62 -2.96 1.29 12.33
C ILE A 62 -3.54 1.14 13.73
N ASP A 63 -4.74 1.63 13.91
CA ASP A 63 -5.57 1.37 15.08
C ASP A 63 -6.88 0.67 14.66
N LYS A 64 -7.84 0.57 15.56
CA LYS A 64 -9.10 -0.14 15.31
C LYS A 64 -9.93 0.48 14.18
N GLU A 65 -9.83 1.80 14.00
CA GLU A 65 -10.72 2.57 13.13
C GLU A 65 -9.96 3.25 11.98
N ASN A 66 -8.69 3.54 12.17
CA ASN A 66 -7.90 4.38 11.27
C ASN A 66 -6.61 3.70 10.80
N THR A 67 -6.18 4.10 9.60
CA THR A 67 -4.87 3.80 9.05
C THR A 67 -4.21 5.10 8.62
N THR A 68 -3.02 5.35 9.14
CA THR A 68 -2.23 6.55 8.85
C THR A 68 -0.92 6.13 8.21
N ILE A 69 -0.71 6.57 6.97
CA ILE A 69 0.50 6.31 6.19
C ILE A 69 1.34 7.58 6.21
N ILE A 70 2.53 7.49 6.81
CA ILE A 70 3.52 8.56 6.82
C ILE A 70 4.53 8.23 5.72
N TYR A 71 4.35 8.85 4.56
CA TYR A 71 5.32 8.79 3.48
C TYR A 71 6.46 9.77 3.74
N GLN A 72 7.64 9.48 3.20
CA GLN A 72 8.78 10.38 3.22
C GLN A 72 9.16 10.62 1.78
N GLU A 73 9.18 11.90 1.39
CA GLU A 73 9.81 12.31 0.14
C GLU A 73 11.31 12.02 0.29
N MET A 74 11.81 11.09 -0.52
CA MET A 74 13.24 10.91 -0.67
C MET A 74 13.72 12.07 -1.52
N LEU A 75 13.88 13.25 -0.90
CA LEU A 75 14.68 14.33 -1.47
C LEU A 75 15.98 13.69 -1.92
N LEU A 76 16.35 13.92 -3.18
CA LEU A 76 17.61 13.49 -3.79
C LEU A 76 18.78 14.12 -3.03
N SER A 77 19.07 13.65 -1.81
CA SER A 77 20.30 13.94 -1.09
C SER A 77 21.37 13.03 -1.66
N GLY A 78 21.88 13.38 -2.85
CA GLY A 78 22.84 12.55 -3.57
C GLY A 78 23.32 13.09 -4.92
N ILE A 79 23.21 14.39 -5.18
CA ILE A 79 24.18 15.11 -6.03
C ILE A 79 25.05 15.91 -5.07
#